data_AF-A0A973D8I2-F1
#
_entry.id   AF-A0A973D8I2-F1
#
_cell.length_a   1.000
_cell.length_b   1.000
_cell.length_c   1.000
_cell.angle_alpha   90.00
_cell.angle_beta   90.00
_cell.angle_gamma   90.00
#
_symmetry.space_group_name_H-M   'P 1'
#
loop_
_entity.id
_entity.type
_entity.pdbx_description
1 polymer ?
#
loop_
_entity_poly.entity_id
_entity_poly.type
_entity_poly.pdbx_seq_one_letter_code
_entity_poly.pdbx_strand_id
1 'polypeptide(L)' 'MAEQLNQYARVHEIVPVESWRKDGVEGWLFRDRENQTIFVESSKLLGHQPAFEAS' A
#
# COMPACT_ATOMS: atom_id res chain seq x y z
N MET A 1 -5.10 6.60 7.73
CA MET A 1 -4.18 6.52 6.57
C MET A 1 -2.81 5.98 6.99
N ALA A 2 -2.11 6.64 7.93
CA ALA A 2 -0.79 6.17 8.39
C ALA A 2 -0.82 4.75 9.00
N GLU A 3 -1.88 4.38 9.72
CA GLU A 3 -2.02 3.04 10.31
C GLU A 3 -2.20 1.94 9.25
N GLN A 4 -3.08 2.15 8.26
CA GLN A 4 -3.27 1.21 7.15
C GLN A 4 -2.00 1.05 6.31
N LEU A 5 -1.28 2.14 6.07
CA LEU A 5 -0.01 2.13 5.36
C LEU A 5 1.03 1.27 6.08
N ASN A 6 1.17 1.46 7.40
CA ASN A 6 2.09 0.68 8.23
C ASN A 6 1.68 -0.79 8.33
N GLN A 7 0.38 -1.08 8.39
CA GLN A 7 -0.12 -2.47 8.38
C GLN A 7 0.20 -3.17 7.05
N TYR A 8 -0.08 -2.51 5.93
CA TYR A 8 0.23 -3.03 4.60
C TYR A 8 1.73 -3.27 4.43
N ALA A 9 2.56 -2.28 4.82
CA ALA A 9 4.01 -2.39 4.83
C ALA A 9 4.50 -3.62 5.61
N ARG A 10 3.95 -3.84 6.81
CA ARG A 10 4.31 -4.96 7.67
C ARG A 10 3.89 -6.32 7.09
N VAL A 11 2.68 -6.44 6.55
CA VAL A 11 2.16 -7.69 5.98
C VAL A 11 2.97 -8.13 4.77
N HIS A 12 3.41 -7.16 3.96
CA HIS A 12 4.16 -7.41 2.73
C HIS A 12 5.69 -7.36 2.92
N GLU A 13 6.17 -7.14 4.15
CA GLU A 13 7.60 -6.98 4.46
C GLU A 13 8.31 -5.91 3.60
N ILE A 14 7.58 -4.83 3.29
CA ILE A 14 8.03 -3.67 2.50
C ILE A 14 8.05 -2.41 3.37
N VAL A 15 8.76 -1.37 2.92
CA VAL A 15 8.83 -0.08 3.62
C VAL A 15 8.24 1.04 2.77
N PRO A 16 7.37 1.90 3.31
CA PRO A 16 6.86 3.05 2.59
C PRO A 16 7.98 4.08 2.40
N VAL A 17 8.06 4.66 1.21
CA VAL A 17 9.07 5.66 0.85
C VAL A 17 8.43 7.04 0.75
N GLU A 18 7.49 7.20 -0.18
CA GLU A 18 6.83 8.46 -0.44
C GLU A 18 5.45 8.24 -1.08
N SER A 19 4.58 9.25 -0.99
CA SER A 19 3.30 9.25 -1.70
C SER A 19 3.48 9.70 -3.14
N TRP A 20 2.78 9.09 -4.09
CA TRP A 20 2.73 9.53 -5.48
C TRP A 20 1.31 9.90 -5.91
N ARG A 21 1.22 10.80 -6.89
CA ARG A 21 -0.05 11.14 -7.55
C ARG A 21 0.17 11.23 -9.05
N LYS A 22 -0.67 10.56 -9.83
CA LYS A 22 -0.62 10.60 -11.30
C LYS A 22 -2.03 10.49 -11.87
N ASP A 23 -2.37 11.38 -12.81
CA ASP A 23 -3.66 11.37 -13.52
C ASP A 23 -4.89 11.31 -12.58
N GLY A 24 -4.81 11.97 -11.42
CA GLY A 24 -5.88 11.98 -10.40
C GLY A 24 -5.91 10.78 -9.46
N VAL A 25 -5.05 9.78 -9.68
CA VAL A 25 -4.88 8.62 -8.79
C VAL A 25 -3.81 8.93 -7.74
N GLU A 26 -4.09 8.61 -6.49
CA GLU A 26 -3.17 8.76 -5.35
C GLU A 26 -2.68 7.40 -4.87
N GLY A 27 -1.41 7.31 -4.47
CA GLY A 27 -0.80 6.06 -4.04
C GLY A 27 0.46 6.26 -3.20
N TRP A 28 1.11 5.15 -2.90
CA TRP A 28 2.35 5.07 -2.16
C TRP A 28 3.37 4.23 -2.91
N LEU A 29 4.63 4.68 -2.81
CA LEU A 29 5.81 3.97 -3.24
C LEU A 29 6.35 3.18 -2.05
N PHE A 30 6.65 1.92 -2.30
CA PHE A 30 7.28 1.03 -1.33
C PHE A 30 8.60 0.49 -1.86
N ARG A 31 9.47 0.10 -0.94
CA ARG A 31 10.69 -0.67 -1.22
C ARG A 31 10.59 -2.03 -0.56
N ASP A 32 10.88 -3.08 -1.30
CA ASP A 32 11.06 -4.41 -0.73
C ASP A 32 12.51 -4.64 -0.28
N ARG A 33 12.80 -5.85 0.23
CA ARG A 33 14.13 -6.24 0.73
C ARG A 33 15.22 -6.24 -0.34
N GLU A 34 14.87 -6.49 -1.59
CA GLU A 34 15.75 -6.43 -2.74
C GLU A 34 15.88 -5.01 -3.31
N ASN A 35 15.31 -4.01 -2.61
CA ASN A 35 15.36 -2.60 -2.99
C ASN A 35 14.65 -2.29 -4.32
N GLN A 36 13.70 -3.13 -4.74
CA GLN A 36 12.83 -2.86 -5.88
C GLN A 36 11.69 -1.93 -5.47
N THR A 37 11.21 -1.13 -6.42
CA THR A 37 10.17 -0.13 -6.16
C THR A 37 8.80 -0.69 -6.54
N ILE A 38 7.86 -0.64 -5.60
CA ILE A 38 6.50 -1.13 -5.79
C ILE A 38 5.53 0.06 -5.69
N PHE A 39 4.59 0.14 -6.61
CA PHE A 39 3.58 1.19 -6.67
C PHE A 39 2.25 0.62 -6.21
N VAL A 40 1.66 1.22 -5.17
CA VAL A 40 0.38 0.78 -4.62
C VAL A 40 -0.56 1.96 -4.55
N GLU A 41 -1.74 1.81 -5.14
CA GLU A 41 -2.78 2.84 -5.07
C GLU A 41 -3.35 2.93 -3.65
N SER A 42 -3.69 4.14 -3.22
CA SER A 42 -4.28 4.39 -1.90
C SER A 42 -5.60 3.64 -1.71
N SER A 43 -6.35 3.44 -2.79
CA SER A 43 -7.56 2.62 -2.85
C SER A 43 -7.31 1.16 -2.41
N LYS A 44 -6.13 0.60 -2.73
CA LYS A 44 -5.73 -0.77 -2.35
C LYS A 44 -5.31 -0.86 -0.89
N LEU A 45 -4.72 0.20 -0.35
CA LEU A 45 -4.41 0.31 1.08
C LEU A 45 -5.68 0.37 1.95
N LEU A 46 -6.72 1.03 1.45
CA LEU A 46 -8.02 1.15 2.09
C LEU A 46 -8.89 -0.10 1.89
N GLY A 47 -8.69 -0.82 0.78
CA GLY A 47 -9.39 -2.07 0.44
C GLY A 47 -9.02 -3.27 1.34
N HIS A 48 -8.05 -3.15 2.24
CA HIS A 48 -7.81 -4.09 3.34
C HIS A 48 -8.75 -3.85 4.55
N GLN A 49 -9.98 -3.40 4.30
CA GLN A 49 -11.10 -3.91 5.09
C GLN A 49 -11.21 -5.39 4.71
N PRO A 50 -11.15 -6.36 5.63
CA PRO A 50 -11.31 -7.75 5.25
C PRO A 50 -12.67 -7.86 4.56
N ALA A 51 -12.66 -8.04 3.24
CA ALA A 51 -13.78 -8.61 2.55
C ALA A 51 -13.83 -10.05 3.09
N PHE A 52 -14.53 -10.22 4.20
CA PHE A 52 -15.09 -11.50 4.58
C PHE A 52 -16.13 -11.79 3.49
N GLU A 53 -15.66 -12.24 2.33
CA GLU A 53 -16.50 -12.94 1.38
C GLU A 53 -16.83 -14.29 2.02
N ALA A 54 -17.83 -14.27 2.89
CA ALA A 54 -18.62 -15.46 3.15
C ALA A 54 -19.57 -15.62 1.98
N SER A 55 -19.29 -16.60 1.11
CA SER A 55 -20.29 -17.34 0.34
C SER A 55 -19.68 -18.66 -0.12
#